data_AF-A0A3L6PAH5-F1
#
_entry.id   AF-A0A3L6PAH5-F1
#
_cell.length_a   1.000
_cell.length_b   1.000
_cell.length_c   1.000
_cell.angle_alpha   90.00
_cell.angle_beta   90.00
_cell.angle_gamma   90.00
#
_symmetry.space_group_name_H-M   'P 1'
#
loop_
_entity.id
_entity.type
_entity.pdbx_description
1 polymer ?
#
loop_
_entity_poly.entity_id
_entity_poly.type
_entity_poly.pdbx_seq_one_letter_code
_entity_poly.pdbx_strand_id
1 'polypeptide(L)'
;MKIANTSALLNAFQGLRLCASSPLRQLHAPLRQSSKTLDAIRRPQNVRAFSTTPSMLGNWLEPNLNRKKKMAKGRPRVATGGSTKGTTVIWGDYGLRMTDHHRRISAKQLKMAEDTIKVRLRGQKYRLYKRKNCNVGVYVSGNDMRMGKGKGSFDHWATRMAVSQILFEIRGRLHEQVVRDAFRLAGNKLPGQWEFVKKGEPPMVGITKLDGVTLEELKRPRRHIAPVELLEASSPTTETLVGSTSEASRNP
;
A
#
# COMPACT_ATOMS: atom_id res chain seq x y z
N MET A 1 -57.67 22.53 -59.80
CA MET A 1 -57.60 21.23 -59.12
C MET A 1 -56.28 21.13 -58.36
N LYS A 2 -56.34 21.11 -57.01
CA LYS A 2 -55.56 20.31 -56.02
C LYS A 2 -54.08 19.94 -56.36
N ILE A 3 -53.03 20.07 -55.52
CA ILE A 3 -52.79 20.13 -54.05
C ILE A 3 -51.38 20.75 -53.86
N ALA A 4 -51.22 21.87 -53.15
CA ALA A 4 -50.91 22.06 -51.71
C ALA A 4 -49.44 21.83 -51.28
N ASN A 5 -48.90 22.92 -50.73
CA ASN A 5 -47.54 23.16 -50.24
C ASN A 5 -47.36 22.77 -48.76
N THR A 6 -46.12 22.39 -48.44
CA THR A 6 -45.31 22.71 -47.24
C THR A 6 -45.87 22.53 -45.83
N SER A 7 -45.11 21.81 -45.00
CA SER A 7 -44.83 22.30 -43.63
C SER A 7 -43.48 21.77 -43.13
N ALA A 8 -42.58 22.71 -42.91
CA ALA A 8 -41.34 22.57 -42.18
C ALA A 8 -41.48 23.31 -40.84
N LEU A 9 -40.63 22.93 -39.87
CA LEU A 9 -40.23 23.69 -38.67
C LEU A 9 -41.28 23.71 -37.53
N LEU A 10 -41.03 23.00 -36.41
CA LEU A 10 -40.18 23.34 -35.25
C LEU A 10 -40.85 24.31 -34.25
N ASN A 11 -40.69 23.94 -32.96
CA ASN A 11 -40.77 24.79 -31.76
C ASN A 11 -42.20 25.22 -31.34
N ALA A 12 -42.53 25.47 -30.07
CA ALA A 12 -41.88 25.34 -28.78
C ALA A 12 -42.94 25.74 -27.73
N PHE A 13 -42.85 25.14 -26.54
CA PHE A 13 -43.10 25.70 -25.20
C PHE A 13 -44.31 26.60 -24.85
N GLN A 14 -44.75 26.39 -23.59
CA GLN A 14 -45.55 27.27 -22.71
C GLN A 14 -47.03 27.40 -23.07
N GLY A 15 -47.99 27.35 -22.16
CA GLY A 15 -47.96 27.32 -20.70
C GLY A 15 -49.29 27.86 -20.15
N LEU A 16 -49.71 27.35 -18.98
CA LEU A 16 -50.67 27.92 -18.02
C LEU A 16 -52.17 27.92 -18.43
N ARG A 17 -53.00 27.02 -17.85
CA ARG A 17 -53.71 27.03 -16.54
C ARG A 17 -55.11 27.67 -16.63
N LEU A 18 -56.14 26.99 -16.11
CA LEU A 18 -56.90 27.36 -14.89
C LEU A 18 -58.17 26.50 -14.66
N CYS A 19 -58.51 26.31 -13.37
CA CYS A 19 -59.80 25.94 -12.76
C CYS A 19 -60.31 24.48 -12.89
N ALA A 20 -60.94 23.84 -11.91
CA ALA A 20 -61.17 24.08 -10.48
C ALA A 20 -61.73 22.80 -9.79
N SER A 21 -61.49 22.71 -8.47
CA SER A 21 -62.24 22.01 -7.39
C SER A 21 -62.61 20.52 -7.48
N SER A 22 -62.00 19.74 -6.58
CA SER A 22 -62.50 18.48 -5.96
C SER A 22 -63.76 18.76 -5.08
N PRO A 23 -64.59 17.79 -4.64
CA PRO A 23 -64.23 16.57 -3.87
C PRO A 23 -65.09 15.31 -4.22
N LEU A 24 -64.78 14.06 -3.86
CA LEU A 24 -64.90 13.43 -2.55
C LEU A 24 -64.38 11.98 -2.60
N ARG A 25 -63.70 11.62 -1.52
CA ARG A 25 -63.22 10.34 -0.99
C ARG A 25 -64.08 9.08 -1.25
N GLN A 26 -63.43 7.98 -1.64
CA GLN A 26 -63.71 6.65 -1.07
C GLN A 26 -62.39 5.97 -0.71
N LEU A 27 -62.24 5.61 0.57
CA LEU A 27 -61.13 4.83 1.08
C LEU A 27 -61.39 3.35 0.79
N HIS A 28 -60.49 2.70 0.08
CA HIS A 28 -60.35 1.24 0.09
C HIS A 28 -58.93 0.91 0.57
N ALA A 29 -58.85 0.21 1.69
CA ALA A 29 -57.60 -0.27 2.27
C ALA A 29 -57.10 -1.49 1.47
N PRO A 30 -55.84 -1.51 0.99
CA PRO A 30 -55.26 -2.75 0.51
C PRO A 30 -54.67 -3.55 1.68
N LEU A 31 -55.11 -4.80 1.79
CA LEU A 31 -54.54 -5.85 2.63
C LEU A 31 -53.03 -5.96 2.39
N ARG A 32 -52.25 -5.71 3.43
CA ARG A 32 -50.79 -5.80 3.44
C ARG A 32 -50.35 -7.26 3.34
N GLN A 33 -49.95 -7.70 2.15
CA GLN A 33 -49.21 -8.95 1.99
C GLN A 33 -47.84 -8.80 2.67
N SER A 34 -47.61 -9.55 3.75
CA SER A 34 -46.31 -9.59 4.42
C SER A 34 -45.32 -10.37 3.56
N SER A 35 -44.45 -9.67 2.84
CA SER A 35 -43.24 -10.29 2.30
C SER A 35 -42.30 -10.61 3.46
N LYS A 36 -42.08 -11.91 3.70
CA LYS A 36 -41.01 -12.41 4.56
C LYS A 36 -39.68 -11.97 3.93
N THR A 37 -39.11 -10.89 4.45
CA THR A 37 -37.74 -10.50 4.12
C THR A 37 -36.79 -11.31 4.99
N LEU A 38 -35.86 -11.97 4.31
CA LEU A 38 -34.79 -12.78 4.86
C LEU A 38 -33.99 -12.00 5.91
N ASP A 39 -33.58 -12.74 6.96
CA ASP A 39 -32.78 -12.32 8.10
C ASP A 39 -31.85 -11.12 7.83
N ALA A 40 -32.30 -9.95 8.28
CA ALA A 40 -31.39 -8.85 8.56
C ALA A 40 -30.49 -9.30 9.71
N ILE A 41 -29.24 -9.62 9.37
CA ILE A 41 -28.13 -9.83 10.31
C ILE A 41 -28.28 -8.81 11.44
N ARG A 42 -28.66 -9.28 12.64
CA ARG A 42 -28.77 -8.46 13.85
C ARG A 42 -27.40 -7.85 14.12
N ARG A 43 -27.18 -6.63 13.64
CA ARG A 43 -26.04 -5.82 14.05
C ARG A 43 -26.20 -5.59 15.56
N PRO A 44 -25.22 -5.95 16.40
CA PRO A 44 -25.32 -5.71 17.82
C PRO A 44 -25.41 -4.19 18.03
N GLN A 45 -26.54 -3.74 18.59
CA GLN A 45 -26.85 -2.32 18.80
C GLN A 45 -25.91 -1.65 19.81
N ASN A 46 -25.17 -2.46 20.59
CA ASN A 46 -24.36 -2.03 21.72
C ASN A 46 -22.86 -2.31 21.54
N VAL A 47 -22.34 -2.22 20.30
CA VAL A 47 -20.88 -2.18 20.09
C VAL A 47 -20.51 -0.78 19.64
N ARG A 48 -19.90 0.01 20.54
CA ARG A 48 -19.18 1.21 20.13
C ARG A 48 -18.01 0.74 19.27
N ALA A 49 -18.13 0.90 17.95
CA ALA A 49 -16.98 0.80 17.08
C ALA A 49 -15.95 1.82 17.59
N PHE A 50 -14.77 1.35 17.99
CA PHE A 50 -13.68 2.18 18.54
C PHE A 50 -13.17 3.25 17.54
N SER A 51 -13.69 3.25 16.32
CA SER A 51 -13.42 4.20 15.26
C SER A 51 -14.75 4.64 14.63
N THR A 52 -15.11 5.91 14.83
CA THR A 52 -16.25 6.57 14.16
C THR A 52 -15.97 6.95 12.70
N THR A 53 -14.73 6.78 12.23
CA THR A 53 -14.37 7.01 10.83
C THR A 53 -14.92 5.90 9.93
N PRO A 54 -15.79 6.19 8.95
CA PRO A 54 -16.22 5.19 7.97
C PRO A 54 -15.01 4.70 7.19
N SER A 55 -14.93 3.39 6.93
CA SER A 55 -13.89 2.85 6.05
C SER A 55 -14.05 3.49 4.67
N MET A 56 -13.10 4.35 4.29
CA MET A 56 -13.12 4.91 2.95
C MET A 56 -12.93 3.77 1.96
N LEU A 57 -14.01 3.42 1.25
CA LEU A 57 -14.03 2.46 0.17
C LEU A 57 -13.05 2.93 -0.90
N GLY A 58 -11.94 2.21 -1.08
CA GLY A 58 -10.87 2.51 -2.02
C GLY A 58 -9.89 1.36 -2.10
N ASN A 59 -8.99 1.40 -3.08
CA ASN A 59 -7.94 0.42 -3.26
C ASN A 59 -6.65 0.89 -2.58
N TRP A 60 -5.74 -0.02 -2.24
CA TRP A 60 -4.47 0.34 -1.60
C TRP A 60 -3.56 1.18 -2.51
N LEU A 61 -3.69 1.03 -3.84
CA LEU A 61 -2.98 1.83 -4.85
C LEU A 61 -3.75 3.09 -5.26
N GLU A 62 -5.06 3.10 -5.06
CA GLU A 62 -5.96 4.15 -5.49
C GLU A 62 -6.93 4.52 -4.36
N PRO A 63 -6.57 5.54 -3.57
CA PRO A 63 -7.40 5.98 -2.46
C PRO A 63 -8.59 6.76 -3.00
N ASN A 64 -9.71 6.73 -2.26
CA ASN A 64 -10.87 7.55 -2.55
C ASN A 64 -10.66 8.99 -2.03
N LEU A 65 -9.70 9.68 -2.64
CA LEU A 65 -9.33 11.06 -2.35
C LEU A 65 -9.50 11.92 -3.60
N ASN A 66 -9.98 13.15 -3.43
CA ASN A 66 -10.20 14.06 -4.54
C ASN A 66 -8.88 14.50 -5.20
N ARG A 67 -8.68 14.10 -6.46
CA ARG A 67 -7.50 14.44 -7.29
C ARG A 67 -7.39 15.92 -7.66
N LYS A 68 -8.44 16.72 -7.47
CA LYS A 68 -8.39 18.18 -7.68
C LYS A 68 -7.67 18.89 -6.52
N LYS A 69 -7.68 18.32 -5.31
CA LYS A 69 -7.04 18.91 -4.13
C LYS A 69 -5.53 18.63 -4.14
N LYS A 70 -4.74 19.60 -4.61
CA LYS A 70 -3.29 19.46 -4.79
C LYS A 70 -2.55 19.33 -3.46
N MET A 71 -1.74 18.27 -3.29
CA MET A 71 -0.98 17.99 -2.05
C MET A 71 0.47 18.48 -2.14
N ALA A 72 1.01 19.10 -1.09
CA ALA A 72 2.43 19.48 -1.05
C ALA A 72 3.36 18.25 -1.13
N LYS A 73 4.59 18.44 -1.62
CA LYS A 73 5.58 17.35 -1.81
C LYS A 73 5.83 16.60 -0.49
N GLY A 74 6.06 17.35 0.60
CA GLY A 74 6.43 16.81 1.89
C GLY A 74 7.74 16.03 1.85
N ARG A 75 8.04 15.30 2.94
CA ARG A 75 9.17 14.36 3.05
C ARG A 75 8.72 13.08 3.74
N PRO A 76 9.33 11.92 3.43
CA PRO A 76 9.11 10.72 4.22
C PRO A 76 9.55 10.93 5.68
N ARG A 77 8.94 10.18 6.59
CA ARG A 77 9.22 10.29 8.03
C ARG A 77 10.62 9.75 8.34
N VAL A 78 11.42 10.53 9.06
CA VAL A 78 12.69 10.09 9.66
C VAL A 78 12.47 9.95 11.16
N ALA A 79 12.72 8.76 11.69
CA ALA A 79 12.35 8.39 13.06
C ALA A 79 13.51 8.58 14.05
N THR A 80 13.78 9.81 14.47
CA THR A 80 14.88 10.10 15.41
C THR A 80 14.58 9.64 16.85
N GLY A 81 13.31 9.63 17.24
CA GLY A 81 12.88 9.28 18.61
C GLY A 81 12.75 7.78 18.92
N GLY A 82 13.50 6.90 18.25
CA GLY A 82 13.51 5.47 18.57
C GLY A 82 12.29 4.66 18.09
N SER A 83 11.58 5.12 17.05
CA SER A 83 10.31 4.49 16.65
C SER A 83 10.48 3.20 15.86
N THR A 84 9.88 2.10 16.34
CA THR A 84 9.87 0.77 15.70
C THR A 84 8.64 0.52 14.82
N LYS A 85 7.79 1.53 14.60
CA LYS A 85 6.49 1.37 13.93
C LYS A 85 6.63 0.87 12.49
N GLY A 86 6.07 -0.30 12.23
CA GLY A 86 6.03 -0.92 10.90
C GLY A 86 7.34 -1.58 10.46
N THR A 87 8.26 -1.82 11.40
CA THR A 87 9.55 -2.50 11.13
C THR A 87 9.51 -4.01 11.35
N THR A 88 8.42 -4.51 11.96
CA THR A 88 8.20 -5.94 12.28
C THR A 88 7.04 -6.53 11.48
N VAL A 89 7.17 -7.82 11.18
CA VAL A 89 6.13 -8.62 10.50
C VAL A 89 4.98 -8.86 11.48
N ILE A 90 3.75 -8.51 11.10
CA ILE A 90 2.58 -8.62 11.99
C ILE A 90 1.61 -9.70 11.52
N TRP A 91 1.20 -9.67 10.26
CA TRP A 91 0.13 -10.54 9.74
C TRP A 91 0.67 -11.81 9.08
N GLY A 92 1.74 -11.68 8.30
CA GLY A 92 2.41 -12.78 7.61
C GLY A 92 3.40 -13.56 8.45
N ASP A 93 4.05 -14.52 7.80
CA ASP A 93 5.18 -15.31 8.31
C ASP A 93 6.52 -14.72 7.82
N TYR A 94 6.51 -14.13 6.63
CA TYR A 94 7.66 -13.50 5.99
C TYR A 94 7.31 -12.09 5.50
N GLY A 95 8.30 -11.21 5.42
CA GLY A 95 8.13 -9.84 4.96
C GLY A 95 9.27 -9.34 4.06
N LEU A 96 8.96 -8.30 3.29
CA LEU A 96 9.92 -7.53 2.50
C LEU A 96 10.10 -6.16 3.14
N ARG A 97 11.29 -5.90 3.69
CA ARG A 97 11.67 -4.67 4.41
C ARG A 97 12.61 -3.81 3.56
N MET A 98 12.42 -2.50 3.59
CA MET A 98 13.36 -1.54 2.99
C MET A 98 14.58 -1.39 3.90
N THR A 99 15.81 -1.57 3.40
CA THR A 99 17.04 -1.45 4.20
C THR A 99 17.84 -0.19 3.94
N ASP A 100 17.65 0.44 2.78
CA ASP A 100 18.48 1.56 2.35
C ASP A 100 18.08 2.89 3.01
N HIS A 101 17.33 3.72 2.29
CA HIS A 101 17.03 5.09 2.65
C HIS A 101 15.54 5.33 2.43
N HIS A 102 14.98 6.26 3.20
CA HIS A 102 13.58 6.61 3.07
C HIS A 102 13.28 7.20 1.69
N ARG A 103 12.20 6.76 1.05
CA ARG A 103 11.85 7.14 -0.33
C ARG A 103 10.34 7.30 -0.50
N ARG A 104 9.96 7.91 -1.62
CA ARG A 104 8.58 7.92 -2.10
C ARG A 104 8.46 6.91 -3.23
N ILE A 105 7.59 5.92 -3.07
CA ILE A 105 7.39 4.83 -4.03
C ILE A 105 6.07 5.06 -4.75
N SER A 106 6.08 4.96 -6.09
CA SER A 106 4.87 5.17 -6.89
C SER A 106 3.95 3.95 -6.86
N ALA A 107 2.65 4.18 -7.10
CA ALA A 107 1.66 3.11 -7.20
C ALA A 107 2.01 2.09 -8.32
N LYS A 108 2.60 2.57 -9.43
CA LYS A 108 3.05 1.72 -10.54
C LYS A 108 4.14 0.74 -10.10
N GLN A 109 5.16 1.21 -9.38
CA GLN A 109 6.24 0.35 -8.87
C GLN A 109 5.72 -0.70 -7.88
N LEU A 110 4.81 -0.29 -6.99
CA LEU A 110 4.17 -1.18 -6.02
C LEU A 110 3.33 -2.27 -6.70
N LYS A 111 2.61 -1.90 -7.77
CA LYS A 111 1.86 -2.85 -8.60
C LYS A 111 2.77 -3.84 -9.31
N MET A 112 3.86 -3.36 -9.92
CA MET A 112 4.85 -4.23 -10.57
C MET A 112 5.49 -5.23 -9.59
N ALA A 113 5.80 -4.78 -8.37
CA ALA A 113 6.32 -5.65 -7.33
C ALA A 113 5.29 -6.69 -6.86
N GLU A 114 4.04 -6.30 -6.65
CA GLU A 114 2.94 -7.22 -6.33
C GLU A 114 2.77 -8.28 -7.43
N ASP A 115 2.77 -7.86 -8.70
CA ASP A 115 2.59 -8.77 -9.83
C ASP A 115 3.77 -9.73 -9.98
N THR A 116 5.00 -9.26 -9.73
CA THR A 116 6.20 -10.11 -9.71
C THR A 116 6.09 -11.22 -8.68
N ILE A 117 5.65 -10.89 -7.45
CA ILE A 117 5.39 -11.88 -6.38
C ILE A 117 4.33 -12.88 -6.83
N LYS A 118 3.22 -12.39 -7.42
CA LYS A 118 2.12 -13.24 -7.87
C LYS A 118 2.52 -14.21 -8.96
N VAL A 119 3.31 -13.75 -9.92
CA VAL A 119 3.82 -14.58 -11.00
C VAL A 119 4.75 -15.65 -10.45
N ARG A 120 5.66 -15.30 -9.54
CA ARG A 120 6.62 -16.25 -8.96
C ARG A 120 5.97 -17.32 -8.08
N LEU A 121 4.87 -16.96 -7.41
CA LEU A 121 4.10 -17.84 -6.51
C LEU A 121 2.83 -18.40 -7.17
N ARG A 122 2.72 -18.32 -8.50
CA ARG A 122 1.54 -18.82 -9.23
C ARG A 122 1.33 -20.32 -8.94
N GLY A 123 0.07 -20.71 -8.74
CA GLY A 123 -0.32 -22.08 -8.43
C GLY A 123 -0.11 -22.49 -6.96
N GLN A 124 0.51 -21.65 -6.14
CA GLN A 124 0.69 -21.90 -4.70
C GLN A 124 -0.43 -21.28 -3.87
N LYS A 125 -0.73 -21.87 -2.70
CA LYS A 125 -1.72 -21.33 -1.75
C LYS A 125 -1.03 -20.37 -0.78
N TYR A 126 -1.21 -19.07 -0.99
CA TYR A 126 -0.65 -18.03 -0.12
C TYR A 126 -1.58 -16.82 0.01
N ARG A 127 -1.36 -16.02 1.05
CA ARG A 127 -2.00 -14.73 1.28
C ARG A 127 -0.93 -13.64 1.31
N LEU A 128 -1.07 -12.67 0.40
CA LEU A 128 -0.20 -11.49 0.33
C LEU A 128 -0.88 -10.30 0.99
N TYR A 129 -0.25 -9.76 2.03
CA TYR A 129 -0.65 -8.55 2.73
C TYR A 129 0.19 -7.36 2.26
N LYS A 130 -0.46 -6.19 2.18
CA LYS A 130 0.17 -4.92 1.80
C LYS A 130 0.17 -4.03 3.02
N ARG A 131 1.35 -3.69 3.54
CA ARG A 131 1.51 -2.91 4.78
C ARG A 131 1.39 -1.40 4.55
N LYS A 132 1.53 -0.95 3.31
CA LYS A 132 1.47 0.47 2.92
C LYS A 132 0.39 0.69 1.88
N ASN A 133 -0.19 1.89 1.87
CA ASN A 133 -1.11 2.37 0.85
C ASN A 133 -0.57 3.64 0.19
N CYS A 134 -1.02 3.90 -1.03
CA CYS A 134 -0.68 5.10 -1.80
C CYS A 134 -1.66 6.22 -1.45
N ASN A 135 -1.33 7.03 -0.45
CA ASN A 135 -2.20 8.11 0.03
C ASN A 135 -1.70 9.52 -0.34
N VAL A 136 -0.62 9.63 -1.12
CA VAL A 136 -0.02 10.90 -1.53
C VAL A 136 -0.20 11.11 -3.03
N GLY A 137 -0.98 12.12 -3.41
CA GLY A 137 -1.09 12.55 -4.80
C GLY A 137 0.15 13.33 -5.23
N VAL A 138 0.79 12.87 -6.29
CA VAL A 138 1.93 13.55 -6.92
C VAL A 138 1.42 14.38 -8.10
N TYR A 139 1.81 15.64 -8.12
CA TYR A 139 1.43 16.61 -9.15
C TYR A 139 2.68 17.11 -9.84
N VAL A 140 2.72 17.00 -11.16
CA VAL A 140 3.90 17.27 -11.99
C VAL A 140 3.54 18.34 -13.02
N SER A 141 4.40 19.35 -13.16
CA SER A 141 4.29 20.32 -14.25
C SER A 141 4.99 19.73 -15.48
N GLY A 142 4.50 20.01 -16.68
CA GLY A 142 5.10 19.50 -17.91
C GLY A 142 6.56 19.94 -18.02
N ASN A 143 7.43 19.04 -18.48
CA ASN A 143 8.86 19.31 -18.62
C ASN A 143 9.14 20.53 -19.54
N ASP A 144 8.26 20.77 -20.52
CA ASP A 144 8.40 21.85 -21.50
C ASP A 144 7.95 23.22 -20.97
N MET A 145 7.32 23.27 -19.79
CA MET A 145 6.81 24.51 -19.20
C MET A 145 7.89 25.23 -18.39
N ARG A 146 7.99 26.56 -18.56
CA ARG A 146 8.84 27.41 -17.70
C ARG A 146 8.32 27.49 -16.27
N MET A 147 9.23 27.77 -15.35
CA MET A 147 8.94 27.97 -13.92
C MET A 147 7.95 29.14 -13.71
N GLY A 148 7.13 29.06 -12.66
CA GLY A 148 6.32 30.21 -12.17
C GLY A 148 4.84 30.23 -12.55
N LYS A 149 4.32 29.28 -13.34
CA LYS A 149 2.88 29.24 -13.75
C LYS A 149 1.98 28.46 -12.79
N GLY A 150 2.33 28.44 -11.51
CA GLY A 150 1.64 27.66 -10.49
C GLY A 150 1.97 26.17 -10.51
N LYS A 151 1.11 25.36 -9.88
CA LYS A 151 1.36 23.92 -9.68
C LYS A 151 0.78 23.08 -10.81
N GLY A 152 1.48 22.03 -11.23
CA GLY A 152 1.05 21.11 -12.28
C GLY A 152 -0.24 20.31 -12.00
N SER A 153 -0.58 19.44 -12.94
CA SER A 153 -1.73 18.53 -12.89
C SER A 153 -1.41 17.26 -12.09
N PHE A 154 -2.43 16.46 -11.76
CA PHE A 154 -2.26 15.18 -11.08
C PHE A 154 -1.59 14.18 -12.03
N ASP A 155 -0.58 13.47 -11.54
CA ASP A 155 0.16 12.46 -12.31
C ASP A 155 -0.11 11.05 -11.75
N HIS A 156 0.32 10.76 -10.53
CA HIS A 156 0.14 9.45 -9.92
C HIS A 156 -0.01 9.48 -8.39
N TRP A 157 -0.53 8.39 -7.84
CA TRP A 157 -0.51 8.14 -6.40
C TRP A 157 0.82 7.52 -5.98
N ALA A 158 1.31 7.92 -4.81
CA ALA A 158 2.53 7.40 -4.21
C ALA A 158 2.37 7.20 -2.71
N THR A 159 3.29 6.44 -2.13
CA THR A 159 3.40 6.26 -0.68
C THR A 159 4.75 6.77 -0.19
N ARG A 160 4.78 7.33 1.02
CA ARG A 160 6.02 7.71 1.70
C ARG A 160 6.43 6.56 2.61
N MET A 161 7.63 6.03 2.38
CA MET A 161 8.19 4.94 3.16
C MET A 161 9.38 5.44 3.98
N ALA A 162 9.38 5.11 5.28
CA ALA A 162 10.54 5.33 6.13
C ALA A 162 11.51 4.15 6.04
N VAL A 163 12.75 4.35 6.49
CA VAL A 163 13.77 3.31 6.58
C VAL A 163 13.28 2.15 7.45
N SER A 164 13.71 0.93 7.12
CA SER A 164 13.41 -0.30 7.86
C SER A 164 11.94 -0.67 7.95
N GLN A 165 11.07 -0.06 7.13
CA GLN A 165 9.65 -0.42 7.11
C GLN A 165 9.37 -1.59 6.18
N ILE A 166 8.41 -2.41 6.60
CA ILE A 166 7.93 -3.54 5.81
C ILE A 166 6.88 -3.04 4.82
N LEU A 167 7.02 -3.52 3.58
CA LEU A 167 6.10 -3.20 2.48
C LEU A 167 5.09 -4.32 2.24
N PHE A 168 5.56 -5.56 2.09
CA PHE A 168 4.75 -6.73 1.83
C PHE A 168 4.96 -7.78 2.91
N GLU A 169 3.92 -8.57 3.16
CA GLU A 169 4.02 -9.78 3.98
C GLU A 169 3.31 -10.94 3.29
N ILE A 170 3.82 -12.15 3.49
CA ILE A 170 3.23 -13.37 2.95
C ILE A 170 2.96 -14.34 4.11
N ARG A 171 1.78 -14.95 4.08
CA ARG A 171 1.41 -16.10 4.92
C ARG A 171 1.01 -17.27 4.03
N GLY A 172 1.49 -18.47 4.34
CA GLY A 172 1.09 -19.67 3.60
C GLY A 172 2.02 -20.85 3.80
N ARG A 173 1.58 -22.03 3.34
CA ARG A 173 2.39 -23.25 3.35
C ARG A 173 3.40 -23.21 2.21
N LEU A 174 4.40 -22.35 2.33
CA LEU A 174 5.46 -22.14 1.37
C LEU A 174 6.82 -22.41 2.02
N HIS A 175 7.71 -23.06 1.27
CA HIS A 175 9.09 -23.19 1.69
C HIS A 175 9.79 -21.82 1.63
N GLU A 176 10.63 -21.54 2.63
CA GLU A 176 11.27 -20.23 2.82
C GLU A 176 12.02 -19.74 1.57
N GLN A 177 12.78 -20.62 0.92
CA GLN A 177 13.58 -20.25 -0.26
C GLN A 177 12.72 -19.75 -1.43
N VAL A 178 11.51 -20.30 -1.59
CA VAL A 178 10.57 -19.87 -2.63
C VAL A 178 10.08 -18.45 -2.36
N VAL A 179 9.78 -18.15 -1.10
CA VAL A 179 9.34 -16.79 -0.69
C VAL A 179 10.49 -15.80 -0.81
N ARG A 180 11.69 -16.20 -0.37
CA ARG A 180 12.92 -15.41 -0.48
C ARG A 180 13.21 -15.02 -1.93
N ASP A 181 13.11 -15.97 -2.85
CA ASP A 181 13.31 -15.70 -4.28
C ASP A 181 12.22 -14.76 -4.85
N ALA A 182 10.95 -14.97 -4.50
CA ALA A 182 9.87 -14.07 -4.90
C ALA A 182 10.08 -12.63 -4.42
N PHE A 183 10.52 -12.46 -3.17
CA PHE A 183 10.82 -11.16 -2.58
C PHE A 183 12.08 -10.51 -3.14
N ARG A 184 13.12 -11.28 -3.46
CA ARG A 184 14.30 -10.81 -4.18
C ARG A 184 13.92 -10.23 -5.55
N LEU A 185 13.13 -10.97 -6.33
CA LEU A 185 12.65 -10.51 -7.64
C LEU A 185 11.80 -9.24 -7.53
N ALA A 186 10.94 -9.15 -6.51
CA ALA A 186 10.13 -7.96 -6.26
C ALA A 186 10.97 -6.75 -5.84
N GLY A 187 11.99 -6.96 -4.99
CA GLY A 187 12.96 -5.94 -4.58
C GLY A 187 13.65 -5.31 -5.78
N ASN A 188 14.07 -6.12 -6.76
CA ASN A 188 14.69 -5.64 -8.01
C ASN A 188 13.78 -4.76 -8.88
N LYS A 189 12.45 -4.79 -8.67
CA LYS A 189 11.48 -3.93 -9.37
C LYS A 189 11.12 -2.68 -8.58
N LEU A 190 11.49 -2.61 -7.32
CA LEU A 190 11.26 -1.48 -6.43
C LEU A 190 12.49 -0.58 -6.40
N PRO A 191 12.31 0.74 -6.16
CA PRO A 191 13.45 1.62 -5.93
C PRO A 191 14.05 1.34 -4.55
N GLY A 192 15.38 1.19 -4.49
CA GLY A 192 16.13 1.00 -3.25
C GLY A 192 16.56 -0.44 -3.01
N GLN A 193 17.09 -0.70 -1.81
CA GLN A 193 17.51 -2.03 -1.37
C GLN A 193 16.51 -2.60 -0.39
N TRP A 194 16.30 -3.90 -0.50
CA TRP A 194 15.27 -4.62 0.23
C TRP A 194 15.82 -5.91 0.80
N GLU A 195 15.28 -6.29 1.94
CA GLU A 195 15.69 -7.44 2.73
C GLU A 195 14.49 -8.33 3.05
N PHE A 196 14.77 -9.63 3.08
CA PHE A 196 13.85 -10.65 3.53
C PHE A 196 13.83 -10.71 5.06
N VAL A 197 12.64 -10.69 5.67
CA VAL A 197 12.48 -10.68 7.13
C VAL A 197 11.54 -11.80 7.56
N LYS A 198 11.89 -12.52 8.62
CA LYS A 198 11.01 -13.52 9.24
C LYS A 198 10.17 -12.92 10.36
N LYS A 199 9.00 -13.52 10.60
CA LYS A 199 8.21 -13.24 11.79
C LYS A 199 9.00 -13.66 13.04
N GLY A 200 8.99 -12.81 14.06
CA GLY A 200 9.72 -13.04 15.31
C GLY A 200 11.11 -12.38 15.34
N GLU A 201 11.63 -11.92 14.20
CA GLU A 201 12.81 -11.06 14.21
C GLU A 201 12.54 -9.76 14.97
N PRO A 202 13.52 -9.26 15.73
CA PRO A 202 13.32 -8.05 16.50
C PRO A 202 13.14 -6.83 15.60
N PRO A 203 12.47 -5.78 16.12
CA PRO A 203 12.25 -4.55 15.39
C PRO A 203 13.57 -3.85 15.05
N MET A 204 13.49 -2.99 14.02
CA MET A 204 14.55 -2.05 13.69
C MET A 204 14.22 -0.68 14.28
N VAL A 205 15.21 -0.01 14.84
CA VAL A 205 15.18 1.40 15.24
C VAL A 205 16.10 2.17 14.31
N GLY A 206 15.51 2.91 13.36
CA GLY A 206 16.29 3.54 12.30
C GLY A 206 16.96 2.47 11.43
N ILE A 207 18.28 2.39 11.51
CA ILE A 207 19.11 1.38 10.82
C ILE A 207 19.60 0.27 11.76
N THR A 208 19.40 0.41 13.07
CA THR A 208 19.91 -0.52 14.08
C THR A 208 18.85 -1.56 14.40
N LYS A 209 19.21 -2.85 14.28
CA LYS A 209 18.36 -3.97 14.70
C LYS A 209 18.44 -4.15 16.22
N LEU A 210 17.32 -4.38 16.89
CA LEU A 210 17.28 -4.62 18.35
C LEU A 210 17.60 -6.09 18.69
N ASP A 211 18.76 -6.57 18.25
CA ASP A 211 19.29 -7.90 18.59
C ASP A 211 20.11 -7.76 19.89
N GLY A 212 19.51 -7.99 21.06
CA GLY A 212 20.18 -7.87 22.36
C GLY A 212 20.37 -6.45 22.88
N VAL A 213 20.41 -5.44 21.99
CA VAL A 213 20.43 -4.02 22.34
C VAL A 213 19.02 -3.52 22.63
N THR A 214 18.81 -2.89 23.78
CA THR A 214 17.49 -2.35 24.14
C THR A 214 17.28 -0.93 23.60
N LEU A 215 16.02 -0.54 23.40
CA LEU A 215 15.69 0.83 22.95
C LEU A 215 16.17 1.90 23.94
N GLU A 216 16.14 1.62 25.23
CA GLU A 216 16.62 2.55 26.26
C GLU A 216 18.14 2.69 26.22
N GLU A 217 18.87 1.62 25.98
CA GLU A 217 20.31 1.66 25.73
C GLU A 217 20.66 2.52 24.51
N LEU A 218 19.87 2.44 23.43
CA LEU A 218 20.08 3.30 22.26
C LEU A 218 19.91 4.79 22.58
N LYS A 219 19.06 5.15 23.55
CA LYS A 219 18.83 6.54 23.98
C LYS A 219 19.86 7.04 24.99
N ARG A 220 20.57 6.15 25.69
CA ARG A 220 21.58 6.57 26.68
C ARG A 220 22.67 7.39 26.00
N PRO A 221 23.05 8.56 26.54
CA PRO A 221 24.15 9.36 25.99
C PRO A 221 25.49 8.63 25.98
N ARG A 222 25.73 7.76 26.97
CA ARG A 222 26.94 6.94 27.08
C ARG A 222 26.55 5.46 26.90
N ARG A 223 27.17 4.81 25.92
CA ARG A 223 26.99 3.37 25.67
C ARG A 223 28.22 2.62 26.16
N HIS A 224 27.99 1.47 26.80
CA HIS A 224 29.07 0.54 27.09
C HIS A 224 29.35 -0.24 25.82
N ILE A 225 30.38 0.16 25.08
CA ILE A 225 30.80 -0.54 23.85
C ILE A 225 31.41 -1.86 24.31
N ALA A 226 30.83 -2.99 23.86
CA ALA A 226 31.45 -4.29 24.11
C ALA A 226 32.88 -4.29 23.54
N PRO A 227 33.86 -4.92 24.22
CA PRO A 227 35.22 -5.01 23.72
C PRO A 227 35.24 -5.54 22.27
N VAL A 228 36.10 -4.96 21.44
CA VAL A 228 36.16 -5.19 19.98
C VAL A 228 36.24 -6.69 19.64
N GLU A 229 36.88 -7.49 20.49
CA GLU A 229 37.03 -8.95 20.35
C GLU A 229 35.70 -9.72 20.26
N LEU A 230 34.64 -9.27 20.94
CA LEU A 230 33.32 -9.94 20.87
C LEU A 230 32.54 -9.60 19.60
N LEU A 231 32.86 -8.47 18.95
CA LEU A 231 32.21 -8.05 17.71
C LEU A 231 32.77 -8.83 16.51
N GLU A 232 34.08 -9.10 16.51
CA GLU A 232 34.73 -9.91 15.47
C GLU A 232 34.21 -11.35 15.47
N ALA A 233 33.96 -11.95 16.63
CA ALA A 233 33.38 -13.29 16.76
C ALA A 233 31.94 -13.44 16.23
N SER A 234 31.20 -12.33 16.07
CA SER A 234 29.80 -12.32 15.60
C SER A 234 29.64 -12.07 14.09
N SER A 235 30.74 -11.76 13.41
CA SER A 235 30.77 -11.59 11.95
C SER A 235 30.71 -12.98 11.31
N PRO A 236 29.81 -13.27 10.35
CA PRO A 236 29.81 -14.56 9.68
C PRO A 236 31.09 -14.70 8.86
N THR A 237 32.02 -15.52 9.36
CA THR A 237 33.23 -15.95 8.64
C THR A 237 32.79 -16.54 7.31
N THR A 238 33.07 -15.83 6.22
CA THR A 238 32.90 -16.39 4.87
C THR A 238 34.08 -17.33 4.65
N GLU A 239 33.98 -18.56 5.18
CA GLU A 239 34.94 -19.63 4.89
C GLU A 239 34.85 -19.96 3.40
N THR A 240 35.79 -19.40 2.63
CA THR A 240 35.97 -19.73 1.23
C THR A 240 36.80 -21.01 1.18
N LEU A 241 36.15 -22.17 1.14
CA LEU A 241 36.77 -23.43 0.75
C LEU A 241 37.10 -23.37 -0.74
N VAL A 242 38.25 -22.78 -1.08
CA VAL A 242 38.86 -22.95 -2.41
C VAL A 242 39.61 -24.27 -2.39
N GLY A 243 39.07 -25.25 -3.12
CA GLY A 243 39.67 -26.56 -3.31
C GLY A 243 41.06 -26.47 -3.94
N SER A 244 41.94 -27.34 -3.45
CA SER A 244 43.24 -27.64 -4.03
C SER A 244 43.10 -28.12 -5.46
N THR A 245 43.59 -27.34 -6.43
CA THR A 245 43.89 -27.84 -7.78
C THR A 245 45.37 -28.21 -7.87
N SER A 246 45.58 -29.43 -8.31
CA SER A 246 46.84 -30.15 -8.47
C SER A 246 47.79 -29.49 -9.47
N GLU A 247 49.06 -29.44 -9.06
CA GLU A 247 50.31 -29.36 -9.81
C GLU A 247 50.23 -29.79 -11.29
N ALA A 248 50.48 -28.86 -12.21
CA ALA A 248 50.81 -29.14 -13.60
C ALA A 248 52.34 -29.16 -13.74
N SER A 249 52.89 -30.36 -13.87
CA SER A 249 54.30 -30.61 -14.15
C SER A 249 54.70 -30.02 -15.50
N ARG A 250 55.70 -29.14 -15.48
CA ARG A 250 56.50 -28.72 -16.64
C ARG A 250 57.34 -29.88 -17.11
N ASN A 251 57.52 -30.02 -18.43
CA ASN A 251 58.75 -30.53 -19.01
C ASN A 251 58.91 -30.03 -20.46
N PRO A 252 60.16 -29.97 -20.96
CA PRO A 252 60.72 -28.85 -21.73
C PRO A 252 60.33 -28.77 -23.20
#